data_AF-A0A6V7KQ24-F1
#
_entry.id   AF-A0A6V7KQ24-F1
#
_cell.length_a   1.000
_cell.length_b   1.000
_cell.length_c   1.000
_cell.angle_alpha   90.00
_cell.angle_beta   90.00
_cell.angle_gamma   90.00
#
_symmetry.space_group_name_H-M   'P 1'
#
loop_
_entity.id
_entity.type
_entity.pdbx_description
1 polymer ?
#
loop_
_entity_poly.entity_id
_entity_poly.type
_entity_poly.pdbx_seq_one_letter_code
_entity_poly.pdbx_strand_id
1 'polypeptide(L)'
;RDADEETLNQSEINVWLDMSNQQIGLMMARDLQYSYRDFAKDLLGSCEQNTKLADVPIQFLPPIYGSNDPSFTDFVAPGVILT
;
A
#
# COMPACT_ATOMS: atom_id res chain seq x y z
N ARG A 1 -8.61 21.45 -11.23
CA ARG A 1 -9.13 21.70 -12.59
C ARG A 1 -8.64 23.11 -12.90
N ASP A 2 -7.40 23.32 -13.34
CA ASP A 2 -6.62 22.58 -14.33
C ASP A 2 -5.13 22.73 -13.99
N ALA A 3 -4.38 21.64 -13.96
CA ALA A 3 -2.92 21.66 -13.83
C ALA A 3 -2.33 21.51 -15.24
N ASP A 4 -1.26 22.25 -15.54
CA ASP A 4 -0.54 22.10 -16.81
C ASP A 4 0.24 20.78 -16.86
N GLU A 5 0.58 20.32 -18.07
CA GLU A 5 1.26 19.03 -18.27
C GLU A 5 2.64 18.97 -17.61
N GLU A 6 3.35 20.09 -17.51
CA GLU A 6 4.66 20.13 -16.84
C GLU A 6 4.49 19.87 -15.34
N THR A 7 3.55 20.56 -14.70
CA THR A 7 3.18 20.35 -13.29
C THR A 7 2.76 18.90 -13.03
N LEU A 8 1.99 18.29 -13.95
CA LEU A 8 1.59 16.89 -13.84
C LEU A 8 2.80 15.93 -13.92
N ASN A 9 3.68 16.13 -14.89
CA ASN A 9 4.88 15.30 -15.04
C ASN A 9 5.83 15.45 -13.84
N GLN A 10 5.95 16.66 -13.28
CA GLN A 10 6.74 16.90 -12.07
C GLN A 10 6.12 16.29 -10.81
N SER A 11 4.81 16.03 -10.81
CA SER A 11 4.10 15.39 -9.71
C SER A 11 4.16 13.85 -9.73
N GLU A 12 4.69 13.26 -10.81
CA GLU A 12 4.78 11.81 -10.95
C GLU A 12 6.09 11.27 -10.35
N ILE A 13 5.98 10.22 -9.54
CA ILE A 13 7.13 9.51 -8.97
C ILE A 13 7.14 8.10 -9.56
N ASN A 14 8.19 7.80 -10.32
CA ASN A 14 8.42 6.48 -10.90
C ASN A 14 9.33 5.64 -9.99
N VAL A 15 8.89 4.44 -9.64
CA VAL A 15 9.61 3.52 -8.75
C VAL A 15 9.87 2.19 -9.46
N TRP A 16 11.12 1.74 -9.41
CA TRP A 16 11.54 0.42 -9.90
C TRP A 16 12.06 -0.42 -8.74
N LEU A 17 11.37 -1.52 -8.46
CA LEU A 17 11.78 -2.45 -7.40
C LEU A 17 12.72 -3.51 -7.97
N ASP A 18 13.86 -3.71 -7.31
CA ASP A 18 14.70 -4.88 -7.57
C ASP A 18 14.01 -6.12 -7.02
N MET A 19 13.55 -6.98 -7.93
CA MET A 19 12.81 -8.21 -7.60
C MET A 19 13.74 -9.43 -7.45
N SER A 20 15.03 -9.22 -7.17
CA SER A 20 15.99 -10.29 -6.89
C SER A 20 15.54 -11.21 -5.75
N ASN A 21 14.78 -10.68 -4.78
CA ASN A 21 14.03 -11.43 -3.79
C ASN A 21 12.53 -11.19 -3.96
N GLN A 22 11.80 -12.20 -4.44
CA GLN A 22 10.37 -12.09 -4.72
C GLN A 22 9.53 -11.76 -3.47
N GLN A 23 9.83 -12.38 -2.33
CA GLN A 23 9.03 -12.20 -1.10
C GLN A 23 9.17 -10.78 -0.56
N ILE A 24 10.41 -10.27 -0.46
CA ILE A 24 10.69 -8.91 -0.03
C ILE A 24 10.15 -7.91 -1.06
N GLY A 25 10.35 -8.17 -2.35
CA GLY A 25 9.85 -7.33 -3.43
C GLY A 25 8.34 -7.14 -3.41
N LEU A 26 7.57 -8.22 -3.21
CA LEU A 26 6.12 -8.16 -3.07
C LEU A 26 5.68 -7.39 -1.80
N MET A 27 6.40 -7.58 -0.68
CA MET A 27 6.12 -6.84 0.55
C MET A 27 6.35 -5.33 0.36
N MET A 28 7.47 -4.93 -0.24
CA MET A 28 7.77 -3.52 -0.52
C MET A 28 6.75 -2.90 -1.49
N ALA A 29 6.34 -3.63 -2.54
CA ALA A 29 5.32 -3.17 -3.46
C ALA A 29 3.98 -2.90 -2.77
N ARG A 30 3.56 -3.81 -1.88
CA ARG A 30 2.36 -3.65 -1.06
C ARG A 30 2.46 -2.40 -0.17
N ASP A 31 3.58 -2.24 0.53
CA ASP A 31 3.76 -1.15 1.49
C ASP A 31 3.79 0.23 0.80
N LEU A 32 4.40 0.33 -0.39
CA LEU A 32 4.32 1.52 -1.25
C LEU A 32 2.88 1.84 -1.64
N GLN A 33 2.10 0.83 -2.03
CA GLN A 33 0.72 1.04 -2.45
C GLN A 33 -0.20 1.45 -1.30
N TYR A 34 0.01 0.90 -0.10
CA TYR A 34 -0.70 1.33 1.10
C TYR A 34 -0.30 2.73 1.54
N SER A 35 0.99 3.06 1.52
CA SER A 35 1.47 4.40 1.84
C SER A 35 0.89 5.46 0.90
N TYR A 36 0.82 5.15 -0.41
CA TYR A 36 0.20 6.04 -1.39
C TYR A 36 -1.31 6.20 -1.17
N ARG A 37 -2.02 5.11 -0.83
CA ARG A 37 -3.43 5.16 -0.46
C ARG A 37 -3.68 6.06 0.75
N ASP A 38 -2.84 5.96 1.77
CA ASP A 38 -2.98 6.78 2.98
C ASP A 38 -2.69 8.25 2.68
N PHE A 39 -1.65 8.56 1.89
CA PHE A 39 -1.42 9.91 1.36
C PHE A 39 -2.63 10.47 0.60
N ALA A 40 -3.25 9.66 -0.28
CA ALA A 40 -4.43 10.09 -1.04
C ALA A 40 -5.64 10.36 -0.12
N LYS A 41 -5.83 9.58 0.95
CA LYS A 41 -6.87 9.83 1.95
C LYS A 41 -6.62 11.13 2.71
N ASP A 42 -5.38 11.36 3.15
CA ASP A 42 -5.01 12.58 3.87
C ASP A 42 -5.16 13.82 3.00
N LEU A 43 -4.82 13.72 1.71
CA LEU A 43 -5.04 14.78 0.73
C LEU A 43 -6.54 15.08 0.55
N LEU A 44 -7.37 14.06 0.35
CA LEU A 44 -8.82 14.24 0.23
C LEU A 44 -9.43 14.82 1.51
N GLY A 45 -8.98 14.36 2.68
CA GLY A 45 -9.42 14.89 3.97
C GLY A 45 -9.07 16.37 4.13
N SER A 46 -7.86 16.76 3.72
CA SER A 46 -7.42 18.17 3.72
C SER A 46 -8.20 19.06 2.76
N CYS A 47 -8.75 18.47 1.69
CA CYS A 47 -9.64 19.15 0.74
C CYS A 47 -11.14 19.05 1.09
N GLU A 48 -11.49 18.60 2.30
CA GLU A 48 -12.87 18.37 2.75
C GLU A 48 -13.70 17.47 1.81
N GLN A 49 -13.03 16.53 1.14
CA GLN A 49 -13.66 15.55 0.28
C GLN A 49 -13.80 14.19 0.95
N ASN A 50 -14.68 13.37 0.37
CA ASN A 50 -14.92 12.02 0.88
C ASN A 50 -13.66 11.15 0.73
N THR A 51 -12.95 10.92 1.83
CA THR A 51 -11.73 10.11 1.90
C THR A 51 -11.92 8.67 1.44
N LYS A 52 -13.16 8.15 1.45
CA LYS A 52 -13.48 6.81 0.94
C LYS A 52 -13.27 6.68 -0.57
N LEU A 53 -13.16 7.79 -1.30
CA LEU A 53 -12.87 7.77 -2.74
C LEU A 53 -11.43 7.33 -3.05
N ALA A 54 -10.50 7.53 -2.11
CA ALA A 54 -9.12 7.04 -2.23
C ALA A 54 -8.97 5.57 -1.80
N ASP A 55 -10.06 4.91 -1.40
CA ASP A 55 -10.03 3.54 -0.91
C ASP A 55 -10.52 2.53 -1.96
N VAL A 56 -10.05 1.28 -1.85
CA VAL A 56 -10.62 0.17 -2.60
C VAL A 56 -12.05 -0.10 -2.12
N PRO A 57 -12.98 -0.54 -2.98
CA PRO A 57 -14.38 -0.82 -2.62
C PRO A 57 -14.51 -2.16 -1.85
N ILE A 58 -13.56 -2.45 -0.97
CA ILE A 58 -13.50 -3.64 -0.13
C ILE A 58 -13.37 -3.16 1.31
N GLN A 59 -14.32 -3.54 2.16
CA GLN A 59 -14.24 -3.27 3.59
C GLN A 59 -13.51 -4.40 4.29
N PHE A 60 -12.27 -4.14 4.71
CA PHE A 60 -11.53 -5.06 5.57
C PHE A 60 -12.07 -4.94 7.00
N LEU A 61 -12.61 -6.05 7.49
CA LEU A 61 -13.02 -6.19 8.89
C LEU A 61 -11.85 -6.71 9.72
N PRO A 62 -11.87 -6.49 11.05
CA PRO A 62 -10.87 -7.08 11.94
C PRO A 62 -10.79 -8.60 11.74
N PRO A 63 -9.58 -9.17 11.68
CA PRO A 63 -9.40 -10.59 11.45
C PRO A 63 -9.96 -11.37 12.64
N ILE A 64 -10.58 -12.52 12.38
CA ILE A 64 -11.06 -13.42 13.44
C ILE A 64 -9.88 -14.03 14.20
N TYR A 65 -8.75 -14.26 13.50
CA TYR A 65 -7.50 -14.78 14.06
C TYR A 65 -6.30 -14.01 13.50
N GLY A 66 -5.31 -13.73 14.36
CA GLY A 66 -4.07 -13.05 13.97
C GLY A 66 -4.12 -11.53 14.07
N SER A 67 -3.24 -10.86 13.32
CA SER A 67 -3.06 -9.40 13.30
C SER A 67 -3.36 -8.84 11.91
N ASN A 68 -3.78 -7.57 11.84
CA ASN A 68 -3.89 -6.81 10.59
C ASN A 68 -2.53 -6.40 10.01
N ASP A 69 -1.48 -6.47 10.82
CA ASP A 69 -0.10 -6.19 10.43
C ASP A 69 0.75 -7.44 10.66
N PRO A 70 0.75 -8.39 9.71
CA PRO A 70 1.52 -9.63 9.82
C PRO A 70 2.98 -9.39 9.46
N SER A 71 3.89 -9.95 10.26
CA SER A 71 5.32 -9.91 10.01
C SER A 71 5.76 -10.99 9.02
N PHE A 72 6.90 -10.80 8.34
CA PHE A 72 7.45 -11.83 7.44
C PHE A 72 7.64 -13.18 8.15
N THR A 73 8.03 -13.16 9.42
CA THR A 73 8.24 -14.36 10.23
C THR A 73 6.95 -15.19 10.38
N ASP A 74 5.79 -14.54 10.41
CA ASP A 74 4.49 -15.22 10.49
C ASP A 74 4.19 -16.05 9.22
N PHE A 75 4.73 -15.64 8.06
CA PHE A 75 4.58 -16.37 6.80
C PHE A 75 5.65 -17.46 6.60
N VAL A 76 6.82 -17.30 7.23
CA VAL A 76 7.92 -18.29 7.15
C VAL A 76 7.71 -19.43 8.15
N ALA A 77 7.10 -19.15 9.30
CA ALA A 77 6.89 -20.12 10.38
C ALA A 77 6.23 -21.45 9.92
N PRO A 78 5.19 -21.47 9.07
CA PRO A 78 4.59 -22.73 8.61
C PRO A 78 5.58 -23.62 7.83
N GLY A 79 6.52 -23.03 7.09
CA GLY A 79 7.52 -23.77 6.32
C GLY A 79 8.66 -24.35 7.17
N VAL A 80 8.97 -23.70 8.30
CA VAL A 80 10.02 -24.15 9.23
C VAL A 80 9.48 -25.10 10.29
N ILE A 81 8.19 -25.01 10.66
CA ILE A 81 7.56 -25.92 11.63
C ILE A 81 7.53 -27.38 11.13
N LEU A 82 7.59 -27.60 9.81
CA LEU A 82 7.51 -28.93 9.19
C LEU A 82 8.86 -29.51 8.76
N THR A 83 9.98 -28.84 9.05
CA THR A 83 11.35 -29.30 8.73
C THR A 83 12.18 -29.46 9.99
#